data_AF-A0A960SC54-F1
#
_entry.id   AF-A0A960SC54-F1
#
_cell.length_a   1.000
_cell.length_b   1.000
_cell.length_c   1.000
_cell.angle_alpha   90.00
_cell.angle_beta   90.00
_cell.angle_gamma   90.00
#
_symmetry.space_group_name_H-M   'P 1'
#
loop_
_entity.id
_entity.type
_entity.pdbx_description
1 polymer ?
#
loop_
_entity_poly.entity_id
_entity_poly.type
_entity_poly.pdbx_seq_one_letter_code
_entity_poly.pdbx_strand_id
1 'polypeptide(L)'
;MKSARQEFVAEIEGEYGPLAIPECLVQKIWARGDFKREGLRTLEGAILDIVDVGRWNLLAGPDFKNIAIRVNGELLHGDAELHFFDKDWDYHGHGSDPAYQQVILHILVFPPKHDGRLKSSPVPHSLLLLDLLPQSLESYAEEAALGALTPGQSDLELDLLALPWEERHRLLETAARKRWEAKVRYAANRIRALGWEEACHQTALEIMGYRYNRSAMLFVAADFSFQALK
;
A
#
# COMPACT_ATOMS: atom_id res chain seq x y z
N MET A 1 -21.73 -7.42 -19.65
CA MET A 1 -22.13 -7.57 -18.23
C MET A 1 -21.08 -8.41 -17.54
N LYS A 2 -20.22 -7.84 -16.67
CA LYS A 2 -19.50 -8.67 -15.70
C LYS A 2 -20.59 -9.32 -14.82
N SER A 3 -20.71 -10.63 -14.90
CA SER A 3 -21.26 -11.44 -13.82
C SER A 3 -20.51 -11.09 -12.54
N ALA A 4 -21.18 -11.16 -11.39
CA ALA A 4 -20.70 -10.71 -10.07
C ALA A 4 -19.17 -10.85 -9.89
N ARG A 5 -18.50 -9.75 -9.47
CA ARG A 5 -17.09 -9.77 -9.07
C ARG A 5 -16.86 -10.99 -8.16
N GLN A 6 -16.08 -11.97 -8.63
CA GLN A 6 -15.39 -12.86 -7.72
C GLN A 6 -14.31 -12.00 -7.08
N GLU A 7 -14.57 -11.51 -5.87
CA GLU A 7 -13.52 -10.93 -5.03
C GLU A 7 -12.58 -12.08 -4.66
N PHE A 8 -11.39 -12.11 -5.26
CA PHE A 8 -10.36 -13.05 -4.88
C PHE A 8 -9.80 -12.64 -3.52
N VAL A 9 -9.88 -13.58 -2.59
CA VAL A 9 -9.47 -13.39 -1.19
C VAL A 9 -8.46 -14.48 -0.88
N ALA A 10 -7.30 -14.08 -0.38
CA ALA A 10 -6.34 -15.00 0.23
C ALA A 10 -6.55 -15.00 1.75
N GLU A 11 -6.60 -16.20 2.34
CA GLU A 11 -6.51 -16.37 3.79
C GLU A 11 -5.03 -16.43 4.17
N ILE A 12 -4.61 -15.52 5.03
CA ILE A 12 -3.22 -15.37 5.49
C ILE A 12 -3.18 -15.46 7.01
N GLU A 13 -2.11 -15.99 7.59
CA GLU A 13 -1.91 -15.89 9.04
C GLU A 13 -1.54 -14.44 9.39
N GLY A 14 -2.41 -13.76 10.11
CA GLY A 14 -2.14 -12.46 10.73
C GLY A 14 -1.64 -12.59 12.17
N GLU A 15 -1.20 -11.48 12.75
CA GLU A 15 -0.72 -11.40 14.13
C GLU A 15 -1.80 -11.81 15.15
N TYR A 16 -3.08 -11.66 14.80
CA TYR A 16 -4.23 -11.98 15.66
C TYR A 16 -5.08 -13.17 15.17
N GLY A 17 -4.63 -13.89 14.13
CA GLY A 17 -5.34 -15.04 13.55
C GLY A 17 -5.50 -14.96 12.03
N PRO A 18 -6.25 -15.90 11.41
CA PRO A 18 -6.44 -15.92 9.97
C PRO A 18 -7.17 -14.66 9.48
N LEU A 19 -6.61 -14.03 8.45
CA LEU A 19 -7.10 -12.80 7.85
C LEU A 19 -7.38 -13.00 6.37
N ALA A 20 -8.56 -12.55 5.94
CA ALA A 20 -8.99 -12.53 4.56
C ALA A 20 -8.54 -11.22 3.89
N ILE A 21 -7.58 -11.29 2.96
CA ILE A 21 -7.11 -10.14 2.19
C ILE A 21 -7.70 -10.18 0.78
N PRO A 22 -8.49 -9.17 0.36
CA PRO A 22 -8.95 -9.08 -1.01
C PRO A 22 -7.82 -8.58 -1.93
N GLU A 23 -7.75 -9.11 -3.14
CA GLU A 23 -6.75 -8.70 -4.15
C GLU A 23 -6.77 -7.19 -4.43
N CYS A 24 -7.96 -6.58 -4.38
CA CYS A 24 -8.13 -5.15 -4.57
C CYS A 24 -7.39 -4.29 -3.52
N LEU A 25 -7.11 -4.83 -2.32
CA LEU A 25 -6.25 -4.15 -1.34
C LEU A 25 -4.82 -4.09 -1.84
N VAL A 26 -4.30 -5.20 -2.38
CA VAL A 26 -2.93 -5.27 -2.88
C VAL A 26 -2.77 -4.44 -4.15
N GLN A 27 -3.76 -4.44 -5.03
CA GLN A 27 -3.80 -3.53 -6.19
C GLN A 27 -3.76 -2.06 -5.75
N LYS A 28 -4.46 -1.68 -4.67
CA LYS A 28 -4.35 -0.31 -4.10
C LYS A 28 -2.94 0.00 -3.61
N ILE A 29 -2.28 -0.93 -2.93
CA ILE A 29 -0.90 -0.77 -2.45
C ILE A 29 0.02 -0.50 -3.65
N TRP A 30 -0.08 -1.29 -4.71
CA TRP A 30 0.68 -1.09 -5.95
C TRP A 30 0.39 0.27 -6.60
N ALA A 31 -0.90 0.61 -6.78
CA ALA A 31 -1.33 1.86 -7.41
C ALA A 31 -0.83 3.10 -6.66
N ARG A 32 -0.76 3.04 -5.33
CA ARG A 32 -0.17 4.08 -4.48
C ARG A 32 1.35 4.15 -4.59
N GLY A 33 1.99 3.08 -5.06
CA GLY A 33 3.43 2.96 -5.05
C GLY A 33 4.03 2.71 -3.66
N ASP A 34 3.22 2.17 -2.74
CA ASP A 34 3.56 2.06 -1.32
C ASP A 34 4.34 0.76 -1.03
N PHE A 35 5.54 0.70 -1.59
CA PHE A 35 6.48 -0.39 -1.44
C PHE A 35 7.89 0.13 -1.71
N LYS A 36 8.90 -0.55 -1.18
CA LYS A 36 10.31 -0.20 -1.41
C LYS A 36 10.62 -0.30 -2.90
N ARG A 37 11.21 0.76 -3.49
CA ARG A 37 11.58 0.79 -4.93
C ARG A 37 13.06 0.62 -5.22
N GLU A 38 13.89 0.53 -4.18
CA GLU A 38 15.34 0.49 -4.33
C GLU A 38 15.87 -0.95 -4.35
N GLY A 39 16.75 -1.24 -5.30
CA GLY A 39 17.44 -2.52 -5.40
C GLY A 39 16.50 -3.68 -5.75
N LEU A 40 15.43 -3.40 -6.51
CA LEU A 40 14.48 -4.44 -6.90
C LEU A 40 15.14 -5.46 -7.82
N ARG A 41 14.71 -6.70 -7.64
CA ARG A 41 15.09 -7.82 -8.50
C ARG A 41 13.86 -8.60 -8.89
N THR A 42 13.84 -9.08 -10.12
CA THR A 42 12.84 -10.05 -10.55
C THR A 42 13.14 -11.42 -9.93
N LEU A 43 12.16 -12.32 -9.89
CA LEU A 43 12.37 -13.70 -9.43
C LEU A 43 13.37 -14.46 -10.32
N GLU A 44 13.55 -14.03 -11.56
CA GLU A 44 14.56 -14.52 -12.49
C GLU A 44 15.97 -13.96 -12.21
N GLY A 45 16.10 -13.03 -11.24
CA GLY A 45 17.36 -12.44 -10.79
C GLY A 45 17.78 -11.17 -11.53
N ALA A 46 16.99 -10.70 -12.49
CA ALA A 46 17.28 -9.47 -13.23
C ALA A 46 17.15 -8.22 -12.35
N ILE A 47 17.96 -7.21 -12.60
CA ILE A 47 17.83 -5.90 -11.93
C ILE A 47 16.59 -5.22 -12.48
N LEU A 48 15.71 -4.75 -11.60
CA LEU A 48 14.46 -4.09 -11.94
C LEU A 48 14.45 -2.66 -11.38
N ASP A 49 14.02 -1.69 -12.19
CA ASP A 49 13.53 -0.40 -11.71
C ASP A 49 12.08 -0.24 -12.16
N ILE A 50 11.20 0.21 -11.25
CA ILE A 50 9.84 0.60 -11.63
C ILE A 50 9.85 2.10 -11.92
N VAL A 51 9.78 2.43 -13.20
CA VAL A 51 9.77 3.82 -13.70
C VAL A 51 8.38 4.42 -13.56
N ASP A 52 7.35 3.67 -13.94
CA ASP A 52 5.94 4.02 -13.78
C ASP A 52 5.13 2.76 -13.42
N VAL A 53 4.29 2.85 -12.40
CA VAL A 53 3.39 1.76 -11.95
C VAL A 53 2.20 1.57 -12.90
N GLY A 54 2.00 2.50 -13.83
CA GLY A 54 0.92 2.51 -14.81
C GLY A 54 -0.42 2.93 -14.21
N ARG A 55 -1.47 2.81 -15.01
CA ARG A 55 -2.84 3.17 -14.64
C ARG A 55 -3.60 1.93 -14.19
N TRP A 56 -4.14 1.96 -12.98
CA TRP A 56 -5.04 0.91 -12.49
C TRP A 56 -6.27 0.78 -13.39
N ASN A 57 -6.48 -0.41 -13.93
CA ASN A 57 -7.54 -0.77 -14.85
C ASN A 57 -8.70 -1.40 -14.08
N LEU A 58 -9.80 -0.67 -13.94
CA LEU A 58 -11.02 -1.17 -13.27
C LEU A 58 -11.94 -1.95 -14.23
N LEU A 59 -11.54 -2.11 -15.50
CA LEU A 59 -12.33 -2.76 -16.55
C LEU A 59 -11.88 -4.22 -16.75
N ALA A 60 -11.92 -4.71 -17.99
CA ALA A 60 -11.41 -6.04 -18.36
C ALA A 60 -9.96 -5.93 -18.88
N GLY A 61 -9.25 -7.05 -18.88
CA GLY A 61 -7.82 -7.09 -19.16
C GLY A 61 -6.98 -6.87 -17.90
N PRO A 62 -5.66 -6.66 -18.06
CA PRO A 62 -4.73 -6.68 -16.94
C PRO A 62 -4.96 -5.55 -15.94
N ASP A 63 -4.54 -5.79 -14.71
CA ASP A 63 -4.75 -4.91 -13.57
C ASP A 63 -4.15 -3.52 -13.76
N PHE A 64 -2.98 -3.40 -14.38
CA PHE A 64 -2.33 -2.12 -14.63
C PHE A 64 -1.96 -1.97 -16.10
N LYS A 65 -2.39 -0.85 -16.70
CA LYS A 65 -2.12 -0.51 -18.09
C LYS A 65 -1.01 0.50 -18.23
N ASN A 66 -0.19 0.34 -19.28
CA ASN A 66 0.87 1.29 -19.65
C ASN A 66 1.90 1.53 -18.53
N ILE A 67 2.37 0.47 -17.89
CA ILE A 67 3.50 0.53 -16.97
C ILE A 67 4.79 0.87 -17.74
N ALA A 68 5.79 1.36 -17.03
CA ALA A 68 7.16 1.48 -17.53
C ALA A 68 8.14 0.88 -16.52
N ILE A 69 8.94 -0.08 -16.95
CA ILE A 69 9.96 -0.71 -16.12
C ILE A 69 11.31 -0.68 -16.81
N ARG A 70 12.39 -0.66 -16.04
CA ARG A 70 13.74 -0.85 -16.55
C ARG A 70 14.26 -2.20 -16.09
N VAL A 71 14.64 -3.08 -17.01
CA VAL A 71 15.19 -4.40 -16.69
C VAL A 71 16.61 -4.47 -17.21
N ASN A 72 17.58 -4.70 -16.32
CA ASN A 72 19.01 -4.70 -16.65
C ASN A 72 19.47 -3.48 -17.48
N GLY A 73 18.86 -2.31 -17.26
CA GLY A 73 19.16 -1.07 -17.97
C GLY A 73 18.28 -0.77 -19.19
N GLU A 74 17.51 -1.74 -19.69
CA GLU A 74 16.62 -1.57 -20.85
C GLU A 74 15.23 -1.10 -20.41
N LEU A 75 14.71 -0.02 -21.01
CA LEU A 75 13.38 0.50 -20.73
C LEU A 75 12.32 -0.27 -21.53
N LEU A 76 11.34 -0.84 -20.84
CA LEU A 76 10.23 -1.60 -21.39
C LEU A 76 8.90 -0.93 -21.04
N HIS A 77 7.95 -1.01 -21.98
CA HIS A 77 6.58 -0.52 -21.83
C HIS A 77 5.60 -1.66 -22.07
N GLY A 78 4.55 -1.73 -21.26
CA GLY A 78 3.54 -2.78 -21.35
C GLY A 78 2.53 -2.66 -20.22
N ASP A 79 1.99 -3.79 -19.80
CA ASP A 79 1.01 -3.91 -18.73
C ASP A 79 1.57 -4.72 -17.56
N ALA A 80 0.95 -4.62 -16.38
CA ALA A 80 1.23 -5.50 -15.25
C ALA A 80 -0.04 -6.22 -14.79
N GLU A 81 0.15 -7.45 -14.32
CA GLU A 81 -0.88 -8.27 -13.68
C GLU A 81 -0.48 -8.60 -12.26
N LEU A 82 -1.43 -8.58 -11.32
CA LEU A 82 -1.18 -8.87 -9.92
C LEU A 82 -1.96 -10.09 -9.46
N HIS A 83 -1.26 -11.07 -8.88
CA HIS A 83 -1.92 -12.23 -8.25
C HIS A 83 -1.33 -12.55 -6.89
N PHE A 84 -2.09 -13.27 -6.06
CA PHE A 84 -1.55 -13.83 -4.82
C PHE A 84 -0.51 -14.91 -5.10
N PHE A 85 -0.81 -15.82 -6.03
CA PHE A 85 0.06 -16.92 -6.40
C PHE A 85 0.35 -16.95 -7.89
N ASP A 86 1.48 -17.55 -8.26
CA ASP A 86 1.90 -17.73 -9.66
C ASP A 86 0.90 -18.56 -10.48
N LYS A 87 0.38 -19.64 -9.86
CA LYS A 87 -0.62 -20.53 -10.47
C LYS A 87 -1.91 -19.83 -10.89
N ASP A 88 -2.21 -18.66 -10.31
CA ASP A 88 -3.47 -17.95 -10.58
C ASP A 88 -3.49 -17.44 -12.03
N TRP A 89 -2.32 -17.22 -12.63
CA TRP A 89 -2.20 -16.90 -14.06
C TRP A 89 -2.86 -17.95 -14.97
N ASP A 90 -2.55 -19.22 -14.72
CA ASP A 90 -3.10 -20.34 -15.49
C ASP A 90 -4.56 -20.60 -15.12
N TYR A 91 -4.91 -20.47 -13.83
CA TYR A 91 -6.28 -20.65 -13.34
C TYR A 91 -7.26 -19.67 -13.98
N HIS A 92 -6.83 -18.44 -14.25
CA HIS A 92 -7.64 -17.44 -14.95
C HIS A 92 -7.56 -17.53 -16.48
N GLY A 93 -6.68 -18.40 -17.02
CA GLY A 93 -6.55 -18.62 -18.45
C GLY A 93 -5.91 -17.47 -19.22
N HIS A 94 -5.21 -16.56 -18.53
CA HIS A 94 -4.60 -15.36 -19.14
C HIS A 94 -3.61 -15.69 -20.25
N GLY A 95 -2.89 -16.81 -20.15
CA GLY A 95 -1.98 -17.25 -21.20
C GLY A 95 -2.64 -17.49 -22.57
N SER A 96 -3.96 -17.67 -22.61
CA SER A 96 -4.74 -17.85 -23.84
C SER A 96 -5.56 -16.62 -24.25
N ASP A 97 -5.59 -15.58 -23.42
CA ASP A 97 -6.38 -14.38 -23.64
C ASP A 97 -5.53 -13.27 -24.29
N PRO A 98 -5.85 -12.82 -25.52
CA PRO A 98 -5.13 -11.75 -26.20
C PRO A 98 -5.04 -10.43 -25.41
N ALA A 99 -5.98 -10.17 -24.49
CA ALA A 99 -5.98 -8.96 -23.68
C ALA A 99 -4.75 -8.84 -22.74
N TYR A 100 -4.07 -9.97 -22.46
CA TYR A 100 -2.93 -10.06 -21.53
C TYR A 100 -1.59 -10.22 -22.25
N GLN A 101 -1.56 -10.23 -23.60
CA GLN A 101 -0.32 -10.39 -24.37
C GLN A 101 0.69 -9.25 -24.17
N GLN A 102 0.24 -8.10 -23.66
CA GLN A 102 1.08 -6.94 -23.37
C GLN A 102 1.58 -6.91 -21.93
N VAL A 103 1.25 -7.93 -21.10
CA VAL A 103 1.75 -8.01 -19.72
C VAL A 103 3.24 -8.33 -19.74
N ILE A 104 4.03 -7.39 -19.22
CA ILE A 104 5.49 -7.50 -19.13
C ILE A 104 5.98 -7.73 -17.70
N LEU A 105 5.11 -7.53 -16.71
CA LEU A 105 5.41 -7.70 -15.29
C LEU A 105 4.28 -8.45 -14.58
N HIS A 106 4.62 -9.54 -13.90
CA HIS A 106 3.71 -10.28 -13.03
C HIS A 106 4.08 -10.01 -11.57
N ILE A 107 3.19 -9.34 -10.85
CA ILE A 107 3.37 -8.97 -9.45
C ILE A 107 2.75 -10.08 -8.61
N LEU A 108 3.58 -10.75 -7.81
CA LEU A 108 3.19 -11.85 -6.95
C LEU A 108 3.20 -11.41 -5.50
N VAL A 109 2.15 -11.73 -4.75
CA VAL A 109 2.15 -11.50 -3.29
C VAL A 109 2.97 -12.56 -2.61
N PHE A 110 2.74 -13.84 -2.93
CA PHE A 110 3.44 -14.96 -2.31
C PHE A 110 4.47 -15.57 -3.24
N PRO A 111 5.58 -16.10 -2.69
CA PRO A 111 6.56 -16.79 -3.50
C PRO A 111 5.94 -18.03 -4.16
N PRO A 112 6.36 -18.37 -5.40
CA PRO A 112 5.96 -19.61 -6.05
C PRO A 112 6.26 -20.83 -5.17
N LYS A 113 5.32 -21.77 -5.09
CA LYS A 113 5.47 -23.00 -4.26
C LYS A 113 6.29 -24.12 -4.93
N HIS A 114 7.01 -23.83 -6.02
CA HIS A 114 7.68 -24.85 -6.82
C HIS A 114 9.20 -24.91 -6.60
N ASP A 115 9.68 -26.14 -6.42
CA ASP A 115 11.06 -26.54 -6.20
C ASP A 115 11.97 -26.11 -7.37
N GLY A 116 12.52 -24.89 -7.30
CA GLY A 116 13.72 -24.48 -8.05
C GLY A 116 13.59 -24.33 -9.57
N ARG A 117 12.40 -24.53 -10.16
CA ARG A 117 12.11 -24.19 -11.55
C ARG A 117 10.81 -23.42 -11.60
N LEU A 118 10.90 -22.10 -11.82
CA LEU A 118 9.84 -21.37 -12.48
C LEU A 118 9.49 -22.19 -13.74
N LYS A 119 8.31 -22.81 -13.77
CA LYS A 119 7.69 -23.11 -15.07
C LYS A 119 7.80 -21.81 -15.85
N SER A 120 8.27 -21.86 -17.10
CA SER A 120 8.42 -20.69 -17.97
C SER A 120 7.22 -19.79 -17.76
N SER A 121 7.40 -18.73 -16.97
CA SER A 121 6.32 -17.80 -16.72
C SER A 121 5.99 -17.25 -18.10
N PRO A 122 4.72 -17.32 -18.55
CA PRO A 122 4.34 -16.72 -19.81
C PRO A 122 4.58 -15.20 -19.80
N VAL A 123 4.74 -14.62 -18.60
CA VAL A 123 5.14 -13.24 -18.40
C VAL A 123 6.67 -13.15 -18.25
N PRO A 124 7.36 -12.21 -18.95
CA PRO A 124 8.81 -12.12 -18.97
C PRO A 124 9.48 -11.89 -17.61
N HIS A 125 8.81 -11.18 -16.70
CA HIS A 125 9.39 -10.74 -15.43
C HIS A 125 8.39 -10.89 -14.29
N SER A 126 8.83 -11.47 -13.18
CA SER A 126 8.02 -11.59 -11.97
C SER A 126 8.63 -10.84 -10.78
N LEU A 127 7.81 -10.17 -9.99
CA LEU A 127 8.24 -9.42 -8.80
C LEU A 127 7.49 -9.92 -7.56
N LEU A 128 8.22 -10.23 -6.48
CA LEU A 128 7.61 -10.56 -5.19
C LEU A 128 7.35 -9.27 -4.39
N LEU A 129 6.07 -8.95 -4.16
CA LEU A 129 5.65 -7.70 -3.54
C LEU A 129 5.71 -7.72 -2.01
N LEU A 130 5.40 -8.87 -1.38
CA LEU A 130 5.26 -8.95 0.08
C LEU A 130 6.53 -8.51 0.82
N ASP A 131 7.70 -8.90 0.33
CA ASP A 131 9.01 -8.56 0.92
C ASP A 131 9.38 -7.06 0.76
N LEU A 132 8.62 -6.33 -0.06
CA LEU A 132 8.85 -4.92 -0.36
C LEU A 132 7.93 -4.00 0.43
N LEU A 133 6.94 -4.55 1.13
CA LEU A 133 5.96 -3.76 1.85
C LEU A 133 6.59 -3.14 3.12
N PRO A 134 6.32 -1.85 3.40
CA PRO A 134 6.82 -1.18 4.60
C PRO A 134 6.10 -1.63 5.88
N GLN A 135 4.93 -2.25 5.75
CA GLN A 135 4.12 -2.78 6.84
C GLN A 135 3.39 -4.06 6.42
N SER A 136 2.80 -4.78 7.38
CA SER A 136 2.08 -6.03 7.10
C SER A 136 0.81 -5.79 6.28
N LEU A 137 0.39 -6.81 5.52
CA LEU A 137 -0.91 -6.79 4.82
C LEU A 137 -2.09 -6.61 5.78
N GLU A 138 -1.96 -7.08 7.02
CA GLU A 138 -2.94 -6.86 8.09
C GLU A 138 -3.06 -5.38 8.47
N SER A 139 -1.95 -4.67 8.64
CA SER A 139 -1.97 -3.22 8.90
C SER A 139 -2.66 -2.46 7.76
N TYR A 140 -2.39 -2.83 6.51
CA TYR A 140 -3.09 -2.28 5.36
C TYR A 140 -4.59 -2.58 5.36
N ALA A 141 -4.98 -3.79 5.74
CA ALA A 141 -6.39 -4.20 5.81
C ALA A 141 -7.13 -3.42 6.90
N GLU A 142 -6.53 -3.22 8.07
CA GLU A 142 -7.10 -2.41 9.14
C GLU A 142 -7.29 -0.95 8.72
N GLU A 143 -6.30 -0.36 8.03
CA GLU A 143 -6.43 0.99 7.48
C GLU A 143 -7.56 1.11 6.47
N ALA A 144 -7.65 0.14 5.55
CA ALA A 144 -8.71 0.10 4.56
C ALA A 144 -10.09 -0.06 5.20
N ALA A 145 -10.22 -0.93 6.21
CA ALA A 145 -11.46 -1.12 6.96
C ALA A 145 -11.87 0.15 7.72
N LEU A 146 -10.92 0.82 8.37
CA LEU A 146 -11.18 2.08 9.06
C LEU A 146 -11.63 3.18 8.07
N GLY A 147 -11.00 3.26 6.89
CA GLY A 147 -11.40 4.18 5.83
C GLY A 147 -12.79 3.88 5.28
N ALA A 148 -13.18 2.61 5.15
CA ALA A 148 -14.52 2.21 4.71
C ALA A 148 -15.61 2.59 5.72
N LEU A 149 -15.29 2.61 7.02
CA LEU A 149 -16.21 3.05 8.08
C LEU A 149 -16.39 4.57 8.12
N THR A 150 -15.58 5.35 7.40
CA THR A 150 -15.74 6.79 7.24
C THR A 150 -16.43 7.12 5.91
N PRO A 151 -17.73 7.50 5.90
CA PRO A 151 -18.45 7.79 4.67
C PRO A 151 -17.75 8.88 3.84
N GLY A 152 -17.51 8.60 2.56
CA GLY A 152 -16.92 9.55 1.60
C GLY A 152 -15.40 9.48 1.40
N GLN A 153 -14.69 8.51 2.00
CA GLN A 153 -13.25 8.33 1.76
C GLN A 153 -12.88 7.21 0.77
N SER A 154 -13.73 6.22 0.53
CA SER A 154 -13.38 5.02 -0.25
C SER A 154 -13.06 5.29 -1.73
N ASP A 155 -13.74 6.29 -2.32
CA ASP A 155 -13.60 6.63 -3.74
C ASP A 155 -12.71 7.87 -3.96
N LEU A 156 -12.53 8.68 -2.91
CA LEU A 156 -11.81 9.95 -2.96
C LEU A 156 -10.34 9.77 -3.38
N GLU A 157 -9.76 8.62 -3.05
CA GLU A 157 -8.35 8.33 -3.30
C GLU A 157 -8.10 7.91 -4.75
N LEU A 158 -9.00 7.10 -5.32
CA LEU A 158 -8.97 6.74 -6.75
C LEU A 158 -9.23 7.96 -7.63
N ASP A 159 -10.20 8.79 -7.23
CA ASP A 159 -10.48 10.05 -7.90
C ASP A 159 -9.26 10.98 -7.85
N LEU A 160 -8.58 11.06 -6.70
CA LEU A 160 -7.39 11.89 -6.53
C LEU A 160 -6.20 11.40 -7.39
N LEU A 161 -6.04 10.08 -7.56
CA LEU A 161 -5.00 9.49 -8.41
C LEU A 161 -5.28 9.67 -9.91
N ALA A 162 -6.55 9.78 -10.31
CA ALA A 162 -6.95 10.03 -11.69
C ALA A 162 -6.73 11.48 -12.15
N LEU A 163 -6.55 12.42 -11.21
CA LEU A 163 -6.32 13.83 -11.51
C LEU A 163 -4.91 14.07 -12.08
N PRO A 164 -4.73 15.08 -12.96
CA PRO A 164 -3.41 15.57 -13.35
C PRO A 164 -2.57 15.93 -12.12
N TRP A 165 -1.25 15.79 -12.25
CA TRP A 165 -0.31 16.01 -11.14
C TRP A 165 -0.49 17.38 -10.46
N GLU A 166 -0.69 18.44 -11.25
CA GLU A 166 -0.80 19.81 -10.75
C GLU A 166 -2.05 20.01 -9.89
N GLU A 167 -3.15 19.38 -10.27
CA GLU A 167 -4.41 19.46 -9.53
C GLU A 167 -4.36 18.60 -8.28
N ARG A 168 -3.84 17.37 -8.40
CA ARG A 168 -3.55 16.48 -7.28
C ARG A 168 -2.65 17.17 -6.23
N HIS A 169 -1.55 17.78 -6.67
CA HIS A 169 -0.61 18.45 -5.78
C HIS A 169 -1.27 19.60 -5.01
N ARG A 170 -2.06 20.43 -5.69
CA ARG A 170 -2.78 21.55 -5.06
C ARG A 170 -3.78 21.09 -4.00
N LEU A 171 -4.52 20.02 -4.27
CA LEU A 171 -5.46 19.43 -3.32
C LEU A 171 -4.73 18.87 -2.09
N LEU A 172 -3.62 18.15 -2.31
CA LEU A 172 -2.77 17.62 -1.24
C LEU A 172 -2.19 18.74 -0.38
N GLU A 173 -1.66 19.81 -0.96
CA GLU A 173 -1.16 20.97 -0.22
C GLU A 173 -2.25 21.64 0.62
N THR A 174 -3.45 21.79 0.06
CA THR A 174 -4.60 22.37 0.77
C THR A 174 -5.01 21.52 1.97
N ALA A 175 -5.10 20.20 1.78
CA ALA A 175 -5.43 19.27 2.86
C ALA A 175 -4.32 19.22 3.92
N ALA A 176 -3.05 19.21 3.51
CA ALA A 176 -1.89 19.25 4.40
C ALA A 176 -1.90 20.51 5.26
N ARG A 177 -2.21 21.68 4.67
CA ARG A 177 -2.33 22.96 5.39
C ARG A 177 -3.44 22.91 6.45
N LYS A 178 -4.63 22.43 6.10
CA LYS A 178 -5.73 22.27 7.07
C LYS A 178 -5.34 21.35 8.23
N ARG A 179 -4.69 20.22 7.93
CA ARG A 179 -4.19 19.28 8.95
C ARG A 179 -3.12 19.92 9.84
N TRP A 180 -2.21 20.70 9.25
CA TRP A 180 -1.19 21.43 9.99
C TRP A 180 -1.80 22.47 10.94
N GLU A 181 -2.74 23.28 10.46
CA GLU A 181 -3.45 24.27 11.29
C GLU A 181 -4.20 23.63 12.47
N ALA A 182 -4.82 22.47 12.24
CA ALA A 182 -5.45 21.71 13.32
C ALA A 182 -4.41 21.22 14.36
N LYS A 183 -3.26 20.70 13.91
CA LYS A 183 -2.17 20.27 14.80
C LYS A 183 -1.58 21.42 15.61
N VAL A 184 -1.34 22.57 14.97
CA VAL A 184 -0.85 23.78 15.65
C VAL A 184 -1.83 24.23 16.72
N ARG A 185 -3.13 24.25 16.41
CA ARG A 185 -4.19 24.62 17.35
C ARG A 185 -4.26 23.64 18.53
N TYR A 186 -4.16 22.35 18.27
CA TYR A 186 -4.13 21.31 19.31
C TYR A 186 -2.92 21.50 20.24
N ALA A 187 -1.72 21.69 19.67
CA ALA A 187 -0.51 21.96 20.45
C ALA A 187 -0.64 23.24 21.27
N ALA A 188 -1.15 24.34 20.68
CA ALA A 188 -1.36 25.60 21.39
C ALA A 188 -2.37 25.48 22.54
N ASN A 189 -3.43 24.68 22.38
CA ASN A 189 -4.38 24.40 23.45
C ASN A 189 -3.71 23.61 24.59
N ARG A 190 -2.92 22.59 24.27
CA ARG A 190 -2.22 21.78 25.25
C ARG A 190 -1.15 22.58 26.02
N ILE A 191 -0.36 23.39 25.32
CA ILE A 191 0.63 24.29 25.96
C ILE A 191 -0.05 25.28 26.90
N ARG A 192 -1.21 25.85 26.51
CA ARG A 192 -1.97 26.75 27.39
C ARG A 192 -2.50 26.05 28.64
N ALA A 193 -2.86 24.77 28.55
CA ALA A 193 -3.40 24.01 29.66
C ALA A 193 -2.32 23.51 30.63
N LEU A 194 -1.16 23.08 30.11
CA LEU A 194 -0.16 22.33 30.88
C LEU A 194 1.18 23.06 31.07
N GLY A 195 1.42 24.13 30.31
CA GLY A 195 2.76 24.71 30.15
C GLY A 195 3.57 24.01 29.05
N TRP A 196 4.72 24.60 28.71
CA TRP A 196 5.54 24.12 27.59
C TRP A 196 6.15 22.74 27.89
N GLU A 197 6.81 22.58 29.03
CA GLU A 197 7.56 21.37 29.34
C GLU A 197 6.66 20.14 29.47
N GLU A 198 5.54 20.26 30.18
CA GLU A 198 4.59 19.17 30.38
C GLU A 198 3.88 18.81 29.05
N ALA A 199 3.52 19.81 28.24
CA ALA A 199 2.95 19.56 26.92
C ALA A 199 3.92 18.80 26.01
N CYS A 200 5.22 19.14 26.04
CA CYS A 200 6.26 18.41 25.31
C CYS A 200 6.43 16.98 25.83
N HIS A 201 6.49 16.80 27.16
CA HIS A 201 6.62 15.48 27.79
C HIS A 201 5.47 14.54 27.37
N GLN A 202 4.22 14.96 27.56
CA GLN A 202 3.06 14.16 27.20
C GLN A 202 3.00 13.87 25.71
N THR A 203 3.33 14.84 24.86
CA THR A 203 3.35 14.63 23.40
C THR A 203 4.44 13.63 22.99
N ALA A 204 5.61 13.64 23.63
CA ALA A 204 6.68 12.69 23.34
C ALA A 204 6.26 11.25 23.69
N LEU A 205 5.69 11.02 24.87
CA LEU A 205 5.19 9.70 25.26
C LEU A 205 4.03 9.25 24.38
N GLU A 206 3.09 10.15 24.08
CA GLU A 206 1.99 9.87 23.16
C GLU A 206 2.49 9.39 21.79
N ILE A 207 3.56 10.00 21.25
CA ILE A 207 4.19 9.59 19.99
C ILE A 207 4.83 8.20 20.12
N MET A 208 5.50 7.91 21.24
CA MET A 208 6.06 6.57 21.51
C MET A 208 5.00 5.47 21.60
N GLY A 209 3.73 5.84 21.82
CA GLY A 209 2.58 4.93 21.75
C GLY A 209 2.21 4.49 20.34
N TYR A 210 2.82 5.03 19.29
CA TYR A 210 2.50 4.74 17.88
C TYR A 210 1.00 4.76 17.61
N ARG A 211 0.42 3.87 16.79
CA ARG A 211 -1.04 3.89 16.53
C ARG A 211 -1.84 3.32 17.70
N TYR A 212 -1.39 2.21 18.27
CA TYR A 212 -2.20 1.37 19.14
C TYR A 212 -2.13 1.74 20.63
N ASN A 213 -1.04 2.39 21.07
CA ASN A 213 -0.76 2.65 22.48
C ASN A 213 -0.73 4.13 22.87
N ARG A 214 -1.22 5.06 22.02
CA ARG A 214 -1.20 6.51 22.32
C ARG A 214 -1.90 6.84 23.64
N SER A 215 -3.09 6.30 23.85
CA SER A 215 -3.88 6.56 25.06
C SER A 215 -3.20 5.98 26.29
N ALA A 216 -2.66 4.76 26.20
CA ALA A 216 -1.90 4.13 27.28
C ALA A 216 -0.67 4.97 27.65
N MET A 217 0.09 5.42 26.66
CA MET A 217 1.26 6.26 26.89
C MET A 217 0.91 7.66 27.41
N LEU A 218 -0.26 8.21 27.02
CA LEU A 218 -0.78 9.44 27.63
C LEU A 218 -1.13 9.26 29.10
N PHE A 219 -1.72 8.12 29.49
CA PHE A 219 -1.96 7.82 30.91
C PHE A 219 -0.64 7.71 31.67
N VAL A 220 0.36 7.00 31.11
CA VAL A 220 1.70 6.94 31.70
C VAL A 220 2.30 8.34 31.85
N ALA A 221 2.17 9.21 30.85
CA ALA A 221 2.70 10.56 30.92
C ALA A 221 1.99 11.43 31.98
N ALA A 222 0.71 11.19 32.22
CA ALA A 222 -0.04 11.86 33.28
C ALA A 222 0.36 11.36 34.67
N ASP A 223 0.55 10.04 34.83
CA ASP A 223 0.97 9.41 36.09
C ASP A 223 2.43 9.76 36.45
N PHE A 224 3.30 9.90 35.44
CA PHE A 224 4.71 10.25 35.57
C PHE A 224 5.01 11.63 34.98
N SER A 225 4.32 12.67 35.48
CA SER A 225 4.47 14.04 34.98
C SER A 225 5.93 14.53 34.97
N PHE A 226 6.23 15.51 34.10
CA PHE A 226 7.58 16.06 33.97
C PHE A 226 8.09 16.67 35.29
N GLN A 227 7.20 17.21 36.12
CA GLN A 227 7.56 17.75 37.43
C GLN A 227 7.91 16.66 38.44
N ALA A 228 7.30 15.48 38.35
CA ALA A 228 7.60 14.35 39.22
C ALA A 228 8.94 13.65 38.89
N LEU A 229 9.48 13.91 37.69
CA LEU A 229 10.75 13.39 37.21
C LEU A 229 11.96 14.30 37.54
N LYS A 230 11.72 15.49 38.08
CA LYS A 230 12.77 16.41 38.57
C LYS A 230 13.07 16.19 40.04
#